data_AF-A0A960UFH4-F1
#
_entry.id   AF-A0A960UFH4-F1
#
_cell.length_a   1.000
_cell.length_b   1.000
_cell.length_c   1.000
_cell.angle_alpha   90.00
_cell.angle_beta   90.00
_cell.angle_gamma   90.00
#
_symmetry.space_group_name_H-M   'P 1'
#
loop_
_entity.id
_entity.type
_entity.pdbx_description
1 polymer ?
#
loop_
_entity_poly.entity_id
_entity_poly.type
_entity_poly.pdbx_seq_one_letter_code
_entity_poly.pdbx_strand_id
1 'polypeptide(L)'
;MSDRIELMPTGIRGLDHLLGGGIVRGNSLLVEGPPGSGKTTVALRTLYEGAVQYGEPGLILTFEEFPRQIYQEAAGFGMDLAALEQAGKLRIVWTPPERILQGFAG
;
A
#
# COMPACT_ATOMS: atom_id res chain seq x y z
N MET A 1 18.09 21.60 18.36
CA MET A 1 18.19 20.82 17.10
C MET A 1 16.75 20.58 16.68
N SER A 2 16.27 21.21 15.59
CA SER A 2 14.89 20.99 15.15
C SER A 2 14.84 19.61 14.52
N ASP A 3 14.09 18.68 15.10
CA ASP A 3 13.80 17.39 14.47
C ASP A 3 13.16 17.69 13.11
N ARG A 4 13.83 17.29 12.03
CA ARG A 4 13.29 17.46 10.68
C ARG A 4 12.25 16.36 10.47
N ILE A 5 11.05 16.77 10.08
CA ILE A 5 9.99 15.85 9.67
C ILE A 5 10.48 15.12 8.41
N GLU A 6 10.59 13.80 8.50
CA GLU A 6 10.93 12.96 7.35
C GLU A 6 9.66 12.62 6.57
N LEU A 7 9.68 12.84 5.26
CA LEU A 7 8.57 12.56 4.36
C LEU A 7 8.86 11.33 3.50
N MET A 8 7.84 10.51 3.31
CA MET A 8 7.79 9.34 2.44
C MET A 8 6.90 9.68 1.23
N PRO A 9 7.47 9.87 0.03
CA PRO A 9 6.68 10.08 -1.18
C PRO A 9 5.77 8.90 -1.46
N THR A 10 4.56 9.16 -1.93
CA THR A 10 3.62 8.12 -2.37
C THR A 10 3.94 7.62 -3.79
N GLY A 11 4.73 8.37 -4.56
CA GLY A 11 4.95 8.09 -5.99
C GLY A 11 3.78 8.49 -6.88
N ILE A 12 2.69 9.02 -6.28
CA ILE A 12 1.55 9.60 -7.00
C ILE A 12 1.75 11.11 -7.01
N ARG A 13 2.30 11.64 -8.12
CA ARG A 13 2.68 13.06 -8.26
C ARG A 13 1.61 14.05 -7.78
N GLY A 14 0.34 13.82 -8.12
CA GLY A 14 -0.76 14.69 -7.70
C GLY A 14 -1.00 14.68 -6.19
N LEU A 15 -0.93 13.50 -5.57
CA LEU A 15 -1.11 13.34 -4.13
C LEU A 15 0.09 13.88 -3.36
N ASP A 16 1.31 13.60 -3.83
CA ASP A 16 2.54 14.13 -3.21
C ASP A 16 2.56 15.65 -3.22
N HIS A 17 2.08 16.29 -4.30
CA HIS A 17 1.93 17.73 -4.36
C HIS A 17 0.92 18.25 -3.31
N LEU A 18 -0.23 17.60 -3.17
CA LEU A 18 -1.25 17.98 -2.19
C LEU A 18 -0.79 17.78 -0.75
N LEU A 19 0.04 16.77 -0.49
CA LEU A 19 0.58 16.46 0.84
C LEU A 19 1.88 17.22 1.17
N GLY A 20 2.38 18.07 0.26
CA GLY A 20 3.60 18.84 0.50
C GLY A 20 4.90 18.02 0.43
N GLY A 21 4.90 16.94 -0.35
CA GLY A 21 6.07 16.08 -0.59
C GLY A 21 5.88 14.62 -0.19
N GLY A 22 4.75 14.27 0.44
CA GLY A 22 4.42 12.90 0.79
C GLY A 22 3.87 12.77 2.21
N ILE A 23 3.95 11.56 2.75
CA ILE A 23 3.41 11.18 4.04
C ILE A 23 4.50 11.34 5.10
N VAL A 24 4.19 11.85 6.29
CA VAL A 24 5.16 11.86 7.39
C VAL A 24 5.53 10.42 7.77
N ARG A 25 6.81 10.09 7.77
CA ARG A 25 7.29 8.74 8.09
C ARG A 25 6.88 8.36 9.53
N GLY A 26 6.37 7.14 9.70
CA GLY A 26 5.90 6.63 10.99
C GLY A 26 4.44 6.95 11.32
N ASN A 27 3.73 7.68 10.46
CA ASN A 27 2.30 7.92 10.62
C ASN A 27 1.43 6.79 10.04
N SER A 28 0.22 6.68 10.58
CA SER A 28 -0.88 5.91 10.00
C SER A 28 -1.81 6.84 9.21
N LEU A 29 -2.29 6.38 8.06
CA LEU A 29 -3.24 7.12 7.22
C LEU A 29 -4.52 6.33 6.98
N LEU A 30 -5.64 7.05 6.93
CA LEU A 30 -6.93 6.52 6.51
C LEU A 30 -7.28 7.08 5.13
N VAL A 31 -7.59 6.19 4.18
CA VAL A 31 -8.10 6.56 2.86
C VAL A 31 -9.57 6.12 2.80
N GLU A 32 -10.48 7.09 2.81
CA GLU A 32 -11.93 6.84 2.83
C GLU A 32 -12.60 7.35 1.54
N GLY A 33 -13.67 6.69 1.12
CA GLY A 33 -14.48 7.09 -0.03
C GLY A 33 -15.44 5.99 -0.48
N PRO A 34 -16.41 6.31 -1.36
CA PRO A 34 -17.38 5.35 -1.85
C PRO A 34 -16.74 4.21 -2.67
N PRO A 35 -17.41 3.06 -2.85
CA PRO A 35 -16.93 2.00 -3.75
C PRO A 35 -16.58 2.55 -5.13
N GLY A 36 -15.47 2.07 -5.71
CA GLY A 36 -14.98 2.57 -7.01
C GLY A 36 -14.23 3.90 -6.98
N SER A 37 -14.08 4.56 -5.82
CA SER A 37 -13.32 5.83 -5.71
C SER A 37 -11.79 5.69 -5.84
N GLY A 38 -11.26 4.49 -6.07
CA GLY A 38 -9.82 4.25 -6.28
C GLY A 38 -8.97 4.05 -5.01
N LYS A 39 -9.58 3.77 -3.85
CA LYS A 39 -8.86 3.54 -2.58
C LYS A 39 -7.79 2.46 -2.70
N THR A 40 -8.18 1.28 -3.19
CA THR A 40 -7.25 0.16 -3.43
C THR A 40 -6.16 0.57 -4.40
N THR A 41 -6.49 1.24 -5.50
CA THR A 41 -5.51 1.74 -6.48
C THR A 41 -4.47 2.67 -5.86
N VAL A 42 -4.87 3.60 -4.99
CA VAL A 42 -3.94 4.49 -4.27
C VAL A 42 -3.01 3.71 -3.36
N ALA A 43 -3.54 2.73 -2.61
CA ALA A 43 -2.74 1.88 -1.73
C ALA A 43 -1.72 1.03 -2.52
N LEU A 44 -2.18 0.36 -3.58
CA LEU A 44 -1.34 -0.47 -4.45
C LEU A 44 -0.25 0.35 -5.14
N ARG A 45 -0.58 1.55 -5.64
CA ARG A 45 0.40 2.42 -6.30
C ARG A 45 1.46 2.91 -5.32
N THR A 46 1.05 3.32 -4.12
CA THR A 46 1.99 3.74 -3.07
C THR A 46 2.99 2.64 -2.72
N LEU A 47 2.50 1.41 -2.55
CA LEU A 47 3.34 0.23 -2.29
C LEU A 47 4.27 -0.12 -3.46
N TYR A 48 3.74 -0.14 -4.68
CA TYR A 48 4.51 -0.44 -5.87
C TYR A 48 5.65 0.56 -6.08
N GLU A 49 5.37 1.85 -5.96
CA GLU A 49 6.37 2.91 -6.12
C GLU A 49 7.39 2.92 -4.98
N GLY A 50 6.94 2.64 -3.75
CA GLY A 50 7.81 2.35 -2.60
C GLY A 50 8.88 1.32 -2.97
N ALA A 51 8.45 0.16 -3.47
CA ALA A 51 9.34 -0.96 -3.80
C ALA A 51 10.23 -0.71 -5.02
N VAL A 52 9.71 0.00 -6.04
CA VAL A 52 10.40 0.21 -7.33
C VAL A 52 11.34 1.41 -7.29
N GLN A 53 10.88 2.56 -6.79
CA GLN A 53 11.67 3.80 -6.82
C GLN A 53 12.56 3.97 -5.59
N TYR A 54 12.08 3.52 -4.42
CA TYR A 54 12.71 3.83 -3.14
C TYR A 54 13.31 2.58 -2.46
N GLY A 55 13.07 1.39 -3.01
CA GLY A 55 13.53 0.13 -2.43
C GLY A 55 12.87 -0.20 -1.09
N GLU A 56 11.72 0.41 -0.79
CA GLU A 56 10.98 0.19 0.44
C GLU A 56 10.08 -1.05 0.29
N PRO A 57 10.29 -2.11 1.08
CA PRO A 57 9.43 -3.28 1.01
C PRO A 57 8.08 -2.99 1.63
N GLY A 58 7.05 -3.77 1.26
CA GLY A 58 5.75 -3.57 1.88
C GLY A 58 4.81 -4.78 1.89
N LEU A 59 3.75 -4.64 2.67
CA LEU A 59 2.76 -5.69 2.93
C LEU A 59 1.36 -5.16 2.61
N ILE A 60 0.60 -5.96 1.87
CA ILE A 60 -0.84 -5.77 1.73
C ILE A 60 -1.53 -6.82 2.57
N LEU A 61 -2.35 -6.38 3.50
CA LEU A 61 -3.29 -7.21 4.23
C LEU A 61 -4.70 -6.92 3.70
N THR A 62 -5.38 -7.95 3.21
CA THR A 62 -6.70 -7.82 2.59
C THR A 62 -7.70 -8.79 3.20
N PHE A 63 -8.96 -8.37 3.25
CA PHE A 63 -10.08 -9.15 3.77
C PHE A 63 -11.12 -9.48 2.69
N GLU A 64 -11.29 -8.59 1.72
CA GLU A 64 -12.35 -8.71 0.71
C GLU A 64 -11.85 -9.38 -0.58
N GLU A 65 -10.65 -9.01 -1.05
CA GLU A 65 -10.11 -9.46 -2.34
C GLU A 65 -8.99 -10.49 -2.15
N PHE A 66 -9.07 -11.61 -2.88
CA PHE A 66 -7.99 -12.60 -2.87
C PHE A 66 -6.74 -12.06 -3.60
N PRO A 67 -5.52 -12.53 -3.24
CA PRO A 67 -4.28 -11.99 -3.83
C PRO A 67 -4.27 -12.05 -5.35
N ARG A 68 -4.84 -13.10 -5.94
CA ARG A 68 -4.98 -13.26 -7.40
C ARG A 68 -5.72 -12.09 -8.06
N GLN A 69 -6.79 -11.60 -7.44
CA GLN A 69 -7.57 -10.47 -7.97
C GLN A 69 -6.74 -9.19 -7.92
N ILE A 70 -6.06 -8.96 -6.80
CA ILE A 70 -5.17 -7.80 -6.62
C ILE A 70 -4.05 -7.78 -7.67
N TYR A 71 -3.40 -8.93 -7.94
CA TYR A 71 -2.37 -8.98 -8.99
C TYR A 71 -2.94 -8.61 -10.37
N GLN A 72 -4.14 -9.11 -10.70
CA GLN A 72 -4.77 -8.86 -12.00
C GLN A 72 -5.15 -7.39 -12.16
N GLU A 73 -5.74 -6.78 -11.13
CA GLU A 73 -6.10 -5.36 -11.13
C GLU A 73 -4.86 -4.47 -11.24
N ALA A 74 -3.82 -4.77 -10.46
CA ALA A 74 -2.56 -4.02 -10.48
C ALA A 74 -1.88 -4.10 -11.86
N ALA A 75 -1.89 -5.28 -12.49
CA ALA A 75 -1.36 -5.46 -13.84
C ALA A 75 -2.10 -4.59 -14.87
N GLY A 76 -3.40 -4.36 -14.70
CA GLY A 76 -4.19 -3.43 -15.52
C GLY A 76 -3.70 -1.98 -15.46
N PHE A 77 -2.99 -1.60 -14.39
CA PHE A 77 -2.35 -0.29 -14.23
C PHE A 77 -0.83 -0.31 -14.50
N GLY A 78 -0.30 -1.41 -15.06
CA GLY A 78 1.12 -1.57 -15.35
C GLY A 78 1.99 -1.89 -14.12
N MET A 79 1.38 -2.30 -13.00
CA MET A 79 2.09 -2.65 -11.78
C MET A 79 2.25 -4.17 -11.66
N ASP A 80 3.46 -4.68 -11.89
CA ASP A 80 3.77 -6.11 -11.73
C ASP A 80 4.07 -6.46 -10.27
N LEU A 81 3.00 -6.59 -9.47
CA LEU A 81 3.11 -6.96 -8.06
C LEU A 81 3.62 -8.38 -7.85
N ALA A 82 3.34 -9.29 -8.78
CA ALA A 82 3.77 -10.68 -8.70
C ALA A 82 5.30 -10.79 -8.81
N ALA A 83 5.93 -10.03 -9.72
CA ALA A 83 7.38 -9.95 -9.81
C ALA A 83 8.01 -9.36 -8.55
N LEU A 84 7.40 -8.33 -7.95
CA LEU A 84 7.89 -7.73 -6.70
C LEU A 84 7.82 -8.71 -5.53
N GLU A 85 6.75 -9.51 -5.44
CA GLU A 85 6.63 -10.53 -4.39
C GLU A 85 7.62 -11.69 -4.58
N GLN A 86 7.84 -12.15 -5.81
CA GLN A 86 8.88 -13.14 -6.12
C GLN A 86 10.28 -12.63 -5.77
N ALA A 87 10.52 -11.33 -5.94
CA ALA A 87 11.76 -10.67 -5.54
C ALA A 87 11.85 -10.36 -4.03
N GLY A 88 10.84 -10.73 -3.23
CA GLY A 88 10.80 -10.49 -1.78
C GLY A 88 10.62 -9.01 -1.39
N LYS A 89 10.24 -8.14 -2.33
CA LYS A 89 10.01 -6.71 -2.09
C LYS A 89 8.59 -6.39 -1.63
N LEU A 90 7.66 -7.28 -1.89
CA LEU A 90 6.26 -7.10 -1.49
C LEU A 90 5.70 -8.43 -1.00
N ARG A 91 4.64 -8.38 -0.19
CA ARG A 91 3.84 -9.56 0.13
C ARG A 91 2.36 -9.21 0.18
N ILE A 92 1.51 -10.12 -0.32
CA ILE A 92 0.06 -9.98 -0.22
C ILE A 92 -0.49 -11.11 0.64
N VAL A 93 -1.17 -10.75 1.71
CA VAL A 93 -1.78 -11.68 2.65
C VAL A 93 -3.28 -11.42 2.68
N TRP A 94 -4.03 -12.40 2.19
CA TRP A 94 -5.47 -12.44 2.44
C TRP A 94 -5.76 -13.21 3.71
N THR A 95 -6.63 -12.66 4.54
CA THR A 95 -7.14 -13.32 5.72
C THR A 95 -8.57 -12.87 5.97
N PRO A 96 -9.49 -13.77 6.37
CA PRO A 96 -10.80 -13.34 6.82
C PRO A 96 -10.67 -12.55 8.14
N PRO A 97 -11.54 -11.55 8.41
CA PRO A 97 -11.45 -10.71 9.60
C PRO A 97 -11.45 -11.50 10.92
N GLU A 98 -12.21 -12.60 10.97
CA GLU A 98 -12.37 -13.43 12.18
C GLU A 98 -11.04 -14.03 12.63
N ARG A 99 -10.15 -14.36 11.69
CA ARG A 99 -8.82 -14.91 12.01
C ARG A 99 -7.93 -13.88 12.72
N ILE A 100 -8.08 -12.60 12.41
CA ILE A 100 -7.34 -11.54 13.10
C ILE A 100 -7.89 -11.34 14.50
N LEU A 101 -9.23 -11.30 14.65
CA LEU A 101 -9.87 -11.09 15.94
C LEU A 101 -9.55 -12.21 16.94
N GLN A 102 -9.41 -13.46 16.46
CA GLN A 102 -8.96 -14.58 17.29
C GLN A 102 -7.55 -14.38 17.88
N GLY A 103 -6.67 -13.66 17.17
CA GLY A 103 -5.33 -13.35 17.64
C GLY A 103 -5.29 -12.31 18.77
N PHE A 104 -6.36 -11.55 18.97
CA PHE A 104 -6.50 -10.55 20.04
C PHE A 104 -7.39 -11.03 21.20
N ALA A 105 -7.99 -12.22 21.09
CA ALA A 105 -8.89 -12.79 22.09
C ALA A 105 -8.14 -13.54 23.22
N GLY A 106 -6.84 -13.28 23.39
CA GLY A 106 -5.98 -13.87 24.43
C GLY A 106 -5.61 -12.87 25.51
#